data_AF-A0A6I3N4U4-F1
#
_entry.id   AF-A0A6I3N4U4-F1
#
_cell.length_a   1.000
_cell.length_b   1.000
_cell.length_c   1.000
_cell.angle_alpha   90.00
_cell.angle_beta   90.00
_cell.angle_gamma   90.00
#
_symmetry.space_group_name_H-M   'P 1'
#
loop_
_entity.id
_entity.type
_entity.pdbx_description
1 polymer ?
#
loop_
_entity_poly.entity_id
_entity_poly.type
_entity_poly.pdbx_seq_one_letter_code
_entity_poly.pdbx_strand_id
1 'polypeptide(L)'
;MSEHKLKTGISIIDGIKTIGLIMGYHVQLEQPVNMKKQNSPAVDLAWFKEENHKFPLFIFEVESSASNGMVYNPMKVFSKKNEKFEKPLFFFQLVLSSSHDSSRINDLKETYGTYNYRIYRIKTEESQHFLLDILEQHRRISQNLDVTQLIKFLLMSKWIEFDLPTLTNHIESLDFEKESGTLLSSYILLASQFQELIPIASEYLKKIHVDFYSNINKVLYNNYMGSNWCFPIHLGIIYASNDDLDAKHKAILQLKYWQNNDSHMTMIGPHFGLSQDYDEFIVWGAGGLFGILSSLFYDNLDMRFYFANQLKIIIDQTHPKYKIPNLLWLLHIIPPIKKVKYFSIMQSKFLKI
;
A
#
# COMPACT_ATOMS: atom_id res chain seq x y z
N MET A 1 -27.22 20.76 -20.17
CA MET A 1 -27.15 19.32 -19.83
C MET A 1 -26.04 18.55 -20.57
N SER A 2 -25.45 19.06 -21.65
CA SER A 2 -24.34 18.43 -22.42
C SER A 2 -22.95 18.60 -21.77
N GLU A 3 -22.67 19.74 -21.14
CA GLU A 3 -21.36 20.02 -20.51
C GLU A 3 -20.97 19.02 -19.41
N HIS A 4 -21.94 18.57 -18.59
CA HIS A 4 -21.66 17.62 -17.52
C HIS A 4 -21.27 16.22 -18.04
N LYS A 5 -21.78 15.81 -19.21
CA LYS A 5 -21.39 14.53 -19.86
C LYS A 5 -19.97 14.62 -20.43
N LEU A 6 -19.62 15.73 -21.08
CA LEU A 6 -18.26 16.01 -21.55
C LEU A 6 -17.25 16.08 -20.40
N LYS A 7 -17.57 16.78 -19.31
CA LYS A 7 -16.71 16.85 -18.11
C LYS A 7 -16.47 15.48 -17.48
N THR A 8 -17.49 14.63 -17.44
CA THR A 8 -17.36 13.26 -16.91
C THR A 8 -16.43 12.43 -17.80
N GLY A 9 -16.62 12.46 -19.12
CA GLY A 9 -15.75 11.72 -20.06
C GLY A 9 -14.29 12.17 -20.01
N ILE A 10 -14.05 13.48 -19.97
CA ILE A 10 -12.70 14.04 -19.80
C ILE A 10 -12.06 13.56 -18.49
N SER A 11 -12.81 13.60 -17.38
CA SER A 11 -12.33 13.13 -16.07
C SER A 11 -11.94 11.64 -16.09
N ILE A 12 -12.72 10.79 -16.78
CA ILE A 12 -12.37 9.37 -16.96
C ILE A 12 -11.08 9.22 -17.78
N ILE A 13 -10.96 9.93 -18.90
CA ILE A 13 -9.77 9.88 -19.77
C ILE A 13 -8.52 10.34 -18.99
N ASP A 14 -8.61 11.44 -18.27
CA ASP A 14 -7.51 11.96 -17.43
C ASP A 14 -7.16 10.98 -16.29
N GLY A 15 -8.18 10.33 -15.73
CA GLY A 15 -8.06 9.24 -14.75
C GLY A 15 -7.22 8.08 -15.25
N ILE A 16 -7.62 7.53 -16.40
CA ILE A 16 -6.94 6.43 -17.08
C ILE A 16 -5.52 6.84 -17.48
N LYS A 17 -5.36 8.05 -18.04
CA LYS A 17 -4.04 8.58 -18.38
C LYS A 17 -3.11 8.57 -17.18
N THR A 18 -3.57 9.07 -16.03
CA THR A 18 -2.76 9.14 -14.82
C THR A 18 -2.42 7.76 -14.27
N ILE A 19 -3.36 6.80 -14.29
CA ILE A 19 -3.06 5.40 -13.95
C ILE A 19 -1.97 4.85 -14.86
N GLY A 20 -2.07 5.04 -16.18
CA GLY A 20 -1.08 4.56 -17.13
C GLY A 20 0.33 5.05 -16.82
N LEU A 21 0.45 6.34 -16.49
CA LEU A 21 1.72 6.95 -16.07
C LEU A 21 2.24 6.38 -14.75
N ILE A 22 1.37 6.21 -13.73
CA ILE A 22 1.74 5.61 -12.44
C ILE A 22 2.23 4.16 -12.61
N MET A 23 1.60 3.40 -13.52
CA MET A 23 1.99 2.03 -13.86
C MET A 23 3.25 1.95 -14.74
N GLY A 24 3.87 3.09 -15.08
CA GLY A 24 5.12 3.15 -15.84
C GLY A 24 4.96 3.04 -17.36
N TYR A 25 3.76 3.25 -17.89
CA TYR A 25 3.53 3.27 -19.33
C TYR A 25 3.72 4.66 -19.94
N HIS A 26 4.09 4.67 -21.22
CA HIS A 26 3.98 5.87 -22.04
C HIS A 26 2.53 6.01 -22.55
N VAL A 27 1.90 7.15 -22.29
CA VAL A 27 0.48 7.36 -22.61
C VAL A 27 0.33 8.37 -23.75
N GLN A 28 -0.47 8.01 -24.76
CA GLN A 28 -0.84 8.89 -25.86
C GLN A 28 -2.36 9.04 -25.93
N LEU A 29 -2.83 10.28 -26.13
CA LEU A 29 -4.23 10.61 -26.38
C LEU A 29 -4.45 10.71 -27.89
N GLU A 30 -5.66 10.37 -28.35
CA GLU A 30 -6.06 10.49 -29.77
C GLU A 30 -5.08 9.78 -30.72
N GLN A 31 -4.68 8.55 -30.37
CA GLN A 31 -3.67 7.81 -31.11
C GLN A 31 -4.22 7.28 -32.45
N PRO A 32 -3.67 7.68 -33.61
CA PRO A 32 -4.16 7.22 -34.90
C PRO A 32 -3.90 5.72 -35.10
N VAL A 33 -4.91 5.00 -35.58
CA VAL A 33 -4.80 3.57 -35.93
C VAL A 33 -4.00 3.35 -37.22
N ASN A 34 -3.63 4.40 -37.94
CA ASN A 34 -2.74 4.35 -39.10
C ASN A 34 -1.94 5.65 -39.25
N MET A 35 -0.69 5.63 -38.80
CA MET A 35 0.25 6.75 -38.87
C MET A 35 0.54 7.25 -40.31
N LYS A 36 0.31 6.42 -41.34
CA LYS A 36 0.65 6.74 -42.74
C LYS A 36 -0.48 7.43 -43.51
N LYS A 37 -1.66 7.59 -42.92
CA LYS A 37 -2.84 8.14 -43.60
C LYS A 37 -3.28 9.45 -42.96
N GLN A 38 -3.39 10.51 -43.75
CA GLN A 38 -4.09 11.74 -43.32
C GLN A 38 -5.53 11.37 -42.94
N ASN A 39 -5.99 11.86 -41.78
CA ASN A 39 -7.31 11.59 -41.19
C ASN A 39 -7.57 10.10 -40.86
N SER A 40 -6.57 9.38 -40.36
CA SER A 40 -6.81 8.06 -39.78
C SER A 40 -7.77 8.17 -38.58
N PRO A 41 -8.73 7.22 -38.41
CA PRO A 41 -9.45 7.12 -37.15
C PRO A 41 -8.45 6.94 -36.02
N ALA A 42 -8.75 7.54 -34.88
CA ALA A 42 -7.96 7.49 -33.67
C ALA A 42 -8.69 6.74 -32.56
N VAL A 43 -7.92 6.23 -31.60
CA VAL A 43 -8.43 5.76 -30.32
C VAL A 43 -8.26 6.85 -29.27
N ASP A 44 -9.20 6.95 -28.33
CA ASP A 44 -9.20 8.06 -27.36
C ASP A 44 -7.91 8.06 -26.53
N LEU A 45 -7.45 6.88 -26.12
CA LEU A 45 -6.25 6.73 -25.30
C LEU A 45 -5.55 5.39 -25.56
N ALA A 46 -4.22 5.42 -25.63
CA ALA A 46 -3.37 4.25 -25.79
C ALA A 46 -2.20 4.27 -24.80
N TRP A 47 -1.88 3.10 -24.22
CA TRP A 47 -0.68 2.90 -23.40
C TRP A 47 0.34 2.06 -24.14
N PHE A 48 1.60 2.48 -24.08
CA PHE A 48 2.75 1.84 -24.68
C PHE A 48 3.76 1.48 -23.60
N LYS A 49 4.60 0.47 -23.86
CA LYS A 49 5.70 0.12 -22.95
C LYS A 49 6.68 1.29 -22.76
N GLU A 50 6.96 2.00 -23.83
CA GLU A 50 7.90 3.12 -23.92
C GLU A 50 7.53 3.99 -25.13
N GLU A 51 8.07 5.21 -25.21
CA GLU A 51 7.67 6.22 -26.19
C GLU A 51 7.76 5.76 -27.66
N ASN A 52 8.79 4.98 -27.99
CA ASN A 52 9.06 4.53 -29.36
C ASN A 52 8.51 3.12 -29.64
N HIS A 53 7.73 2.55 -28.72
CA HIS A 53 7.16 1.23 -28.93
C HIS A 53 6.13 1.27 -30.07
N LYS A 54 6.26 0.35 -31.04
CA LYS A 54 5.51 0.44 -32.31
C LYS A 54 4.01 0.24 -32.16
N PHE A 55 3.57 -0.47 -31.14
CA PHE A 55 2.18 -0.85 -30.96
C PHE A 55 1.72 -0.64 -29.52
N PRO A 56 0.45 -0.26 -29.31
CA PRO A 56 -0.08 -0.06 -27.97
C PRO A 56 -0.26 -1.40 -27.27
N LEU A 57 0.03 -1.45 -25.97
CA LEU A 57 -0.31 -2.59 -25.13
C LEU A 57 -1.78 -2.52 -24.71
N PHE A 58 -2.25 -1.32 -24.37
CA PHE A 58 -3.63 -1.06 -23.97
C PHE A 58 -4.25 -0.01 -24.88
N ILE A 59 -5.52 -0.21 -25.23
CA ILE A 59 -6.37 0.80 -25.87
C ILE A 59 -7.59 1.03 -24.99
N PHE A 60 -7.99 2.29 -24.87
CA PHE A 60 -9.18 2.71 -24.14
C PHE A 60 -10.07 3.58 -25.03
N GLU A 61 -11.37 3.34 -24.94
CA GLU A 61 -12.42 4.10 -25.60
C GLU A 61 -13.47 4.50 -24.57
N VAL A 62 -13.89 5.76 -24.57
CA VAL A 62 -14.83 6.30 -23.58
C VAL A 62 -16.07 6.83 -24.29
N GLU A 63 -17.17 6.11 -24.12
CA GLU A 63 -18.46 6.41 -24.72
C GLU A 63 -19.38 7.10 -23.73
N SER A 64 -19.97 8.23 -24.13
CA SER A 64 -20.96 8.92 -23.29
C SER A 64 -22.22 8.08 -23.03
N SER A 65 -22.60 7.19 -23.96
CA SER A 65 -23.75 6.31 -23.81
C SER A 65 -23.74 5.11 -24.76
N ALA A 66 -24.51 4.07 -24.42
CA ALA A 66 -24.66 2.90 -25.28
C ALA A 66 -25.38 3.24 -26.60
N SER A 67 -24.64 3.25 -27.72
CA SER A 67 -25.16 3.64 -29.03
C SER A 67 -24.81 2.61 -30.14
N ASN A 68 -25.51 2.68 -31.28
CA ASN A 68 -25.15 1.87 -32.45
C ASN A 68 -23.72 2.17 -32.95
N GLY A 69 -23.18 3.34 -32.64
CA GLY A 69 -21.83 3.75 -33.04
C GLY A 69 -20.72 2.99 -32.32
N MET A 70 -21.00 2.35 -31.18
CA MET A 70 -19.99 1.66 -30.37
C MET A 70 -19.27 0.54 -31.12
N VAL A 71 -19.95 -0.14 -32.05
CA VAL A 71 -19.37 -1.18 -32.91
C VAL A 71 -18.18 -0.66 -33.73
N TYR A 72 -18.16 0.62 -34.07
CA TYR A 72 -17.06 1.19 -34.84
C TYR A 72 -15.73 1.20 -34.07
N ASN A 73 -15.74 1.16 -32.74
CA ASN A 73 -14.55 1.18 -31.90
C ASN A 73 -13.73 -0.13 -31.92
N PRO A 74 -14.32 -1.31 -31.67
CA PRO A 74 -13.60 -2.55 -31.92
C PRO A 74 -13.34 -2.75 -33.42
N MET A 75 -14.25 -2.35 -34.32
CA MET A 75 -14.00 -2.46 -35.76
C MET A 75 -12.80 -1.63 -36.22
N LYS A 76 -12.64 -0.38 -35.77
CA LYS A 76 -11.52 0.49 -36.23
C LYS A 76 -10.17 -0.12 -35.87
N VAL A 77 -10.08 -0.84 -34.75
CA VAL A 77 -8.88 -1.56 -34.31
C VAL A 77 -8.77 -2.94 -34.96
N PHE A 78 -9.73 -3.84 -34.73
CA PHE A 78 -9.60 -5.26 -35.08
C PHE A 78 -9.73 -5.56 -36.57
N SER A 79 -10.44 -4.74 -37.35
CA SER A 79 -10.58 -4.95 -38.81
C SER A 79 -9.31 -4.64 -39.62
N LYS A 80 -8.33 -3.94 -39.04
CA LYS A 80 -7.09 -3.57 -39.76
C LYS A 80 -6.17 -4.79 -39.89
N LYS A 81 -5.43 -4.88 -41.00
CA LYS A 81 -4.35 -5.87 -41.11
C LYS A 81 -3.23 -5.54 -40.12
N ASN A 82 -2.62 -6.55 -39.51
CA ASN A 82 -1.52 -6.37 -38.55
C ASN A 82 -0.36 -5.56 -39.13
N GLU A 83 -0.08 -5.71 -40.42
CA GLU A 83 0.93 -4.92 -41.16
C GLU A 83 0.71 -3.40 -41.11
N LYS A 84 -0.54 -2.95 -40.86
CA LYS A 84 -0.92 -1.53 -40.80
C LYS A 84 -1.15 -1.06 -39.37
N PHE A 85 -1.58 -1.97 -38.50
CA PHE A 85 -1.81 -1.72 -37.09
C PHE A 85 -1.74 -3.05 -36.33
N GLU A 86 -0.68 -3.24 -35.57
CA GLU A 86 -0.57 -4.38 -34.66
C GLU A 86 -1.61 -4.25 -33.56
N LYS A 87 -2.27 -5.36 -33.25
CA LYS A 87 -3.38 -5.36 -32.27
C LYS A 87 -2.86 -5.07 -30.88
N PRO A 88 -3.64 -4.37 -30.05
CA PRO A 88 -3.29 -4.23 -28.65
C PRO A 88 -3.33 -5.59 -27.97
N LEU A 89 -2.60 -5.71 -26.87
CA LEU A 89 -2.78 -6.86 -25.98
C LEU A 89 -4.17 -6.82 -25.33
N PHE A 90 -4.63 -5.61 -24.99
CA PHE A 90 -5.89 -5.38 -24.29
C PHE A 90 -6.65 -4.18 -24.85
N PHE A 91 -7.96 -4.35 -25.06
CA PHE A 91 -8.86 -3.27 -25.46
C PHE A 91 -9.97 -3.13 -24.42
N PHE A 92 -10.04 -1.95 -23.82
CA PHE A 92 -11.08 -1.55 -22.88
C PHE A 92 -12.03 -0.52 -23.53
N GLN A 93 -13.33 -0.78 -23.48
CA GLN A 93 -14.34 0.20 -23.85
C GLN A 93 -15.21 0.53 -22.64
N LEU A 94 -15.39 1.81 -22.35
CA LEU A 94 -16.08 2.31 -21.18
C LEU A 94 -17.35 3.03 -21.59
N VAL A 95 -18.46 2.76 -20.92
CA VAL A 95 -19.76 3.39 -21.18
C VAL A 95 -20.21 4.16 -19.94
N LEU A 96 -20.38 5.48 -20.07
CA LEU A 96 -20.65 6.35 -18.91
C LEU A 96 -22.12 6.41 -18.48
N SER A 97 -23.06 6.04 -19.36
CA SER A 97 -24.49 6.12 -19.04
C SER A 97 -25.03 4.83 -18.43
N SER A 98 -25.79 4.97 -17.35
CA SER A 98 -26.43 3.89 -16.59
C SER A 98 -27.64 3.22 -17.27
N SER A 99 -27.78 3.29 -18.59
CA SER A 99 -28.87 2.60 -19.27
C SER A 99 -28.75 1.09 -19.04
N HIS A 100 -29.76 0.50 -18.41
CA HIS A 100 -29.87 -0.94 -18.12
C HIS A 100 -29.59 -1.80 -19.37
N ASP A 101 -29.01 -2.97 -19.12
CA ASP A 101 -28.61 -4.01 -20.09
C ASP A 101 -29.01 -3.73 -21.54
N SER A 102 -28.07 -3.14 -22.28
CA SER A 102 -28.20 -3.05 -23.72
C SER A 102 -27.79 -4.39 -24.31
N SER A 103 -28.69 -5.05 -25.04
CA SER A 103 -28.36 -6.23 -25.86
C SER A 103 -27.08 -6.02 -26.67
N ARG A 104 -26.84 -4.78 -27.12
CA ARG A 104 -25.64 -4.37 -27.85
C ARG A 104 -24.33 -4.59 -27.11
N ILE A 105 -24.29 -4.33 -25.79
CA ILE A 105 -23.09 -4.57 -24.98
C ILE A 105 -22.81 -6.07 -24.95
N ASN A 106 -23.85 -6.89 -24.83
CA ASN A 106 -23.72 -8.35 -24.85
C ASN A 106 -23.28 -8.84 -26.23
N ASP A 107 -23.91 -8.37 -27.31
CA ASP A 107 -23.54 -8.71 -28.69
C ASP A 107 -22.05 -8.39 -28.96
N LEU A 108 -21.57 -7.24 -28.50
CA LEU A 108 -20.16 -6.84 -28.64
C LEU A 108 -19.23 -7.71 -27.80
N LYS A 109 -19.60 -8.03 -26.56
CA LYS A 109 -18.84 -8.94 -25.68
C LYS A 109 -18.73 -10.33 -26.32
N GLU A 110 -19.80 -10.85 -26.89
CA GLU A 110 -19.81 -12.15 -27.58
C GLU A 110 -18.99 -12.13 -28.86
N THR A 111 -19.13 -11.06 -29.67
CA THR A 111 -18.46 -10.95 -30.97
C THR A 111 -16.95 -10.74 -30.84
N TYR A 112 -16.53 -9.87 -29.91
CA TYR A 112 -15.13 -9.42 -29.83
C TYR A 112 -14.41 -9.90 -28.58
N GLY A 113 -15.09 -10.49 -27.59
CA GLY A 113 -14.50 -10.86 -26.30
C GLY A 113 -13.33 -11.85 -26.37
N THR A 114 -13.23 -12.63 -27.45
CA THR A 114 -12.10 -13.54 -27.72
C THR A 114 -10.81 -12.80 -28.12
N TYR A 115 -10.88 -11.51 -28.47
CA TYR A 115 -9.73 -10.68 -28.87
C TYR A 115 -9.21 -9.81 -27.71
N ASN A 116 -9.32 -10.26 -26.46
CA ASN A 116 -8.98 -9.48 -25.25
C ASN A 116 -9.68 -8.10 -25.21
N TYR A 117 -10.89 -8.05 -25.76
CA TYR A 117 -11.76 -6.89 -25.72
C TYR A 117 -12.74 -7.02 -24.56
N ARG A 118 -12.86 -5.95 -23.77
CA ARG A 118 -13.73 -5.88 -22.61
C ARG A 118 -14.50 -4.56 -22.61
N ILE A 119 -15.76 -4.63 -22.18
CA ILE A 119 -16.63 -3.45 -22.04
C ILE A 119 -17.09 -3.34 -20.60
N TYR A 120 -16.97 -2.15 -20.02
CA TYR A 120 -17.44 -1.84 -18.67
C TYR A 120 -18.35 -0.61 -18.67
N ARG A 121 -19.38 -0.67 -17.83
CA ARG A 121 -20.25 0.44 -17.49
C ARG A 121 -19.69 1.15 -16.26
N ILE A 122 -19.59 2.47 -16.34
CA ILE A 122 -19.07 3.29 -15.23
C ILE A 122 -20.24 3.79 -14.37
N LYS A 123 -20.00 3.94 -13.06
CA LYS A 123 -21.01 4.19 -12.01
C LYS A 123 -21.95 3.01 -11.75
N THR A 124 -21.46 1.81 -12.05
CA THR A 124 -22.03 0.54 -11.62
C THR A 124 -20.92 -0.30 -10.99
N GLU A 125 -21.23 -1.51 -10.52
CA GLU A 125 -20.26 -2.48 -10.02
C GLU A 125 -19.15 -2.81 -11.05
N GLU A 126 -19.40 -2.62 -12.35
CA GLU A 126 -18.40 -2.81 -13.41
C GLU A 126 -17.25 -1.80 -13.34
N SER A 127 -17.41 -0.68 -12.62
CA SER A 127 -16.34 0.31 -12.38
C SER A 127 -15.19 -0.31 -11.58
N GLN A 128 -15.51 -1.08 -10.55
CA GLN A 128 -14.53 -1.82 -9.76
C GLN A 128 -13.83 -2.84 -10.66
N HIS A 129 -14.60 -3.65 -11.38
CA HIS A 129 -14.05 -4.69 -12.27
C HIS A 129 -13.10 -4.15 -13.33
N PHE A 130 -13.36 -2.96 -13.86
CA PHE A 130 -12.44 -2.30 -14.78
C PHE A 130 -11.05 -2.05 -14.16
N LEU A 131 -11.01 -1.52 -12.93
CA LEU A 131 -9.75 -1.30 -12.22
C LEU A 131 -9.02 -2.61 -11.91
N LEU A 132 -9.76 -3.63 -11.47
CA LEU A 132 -9.19 -4.94 -11.19
C LEU A 132 -8.59 -5.55 -12.46
N ASP A 133 -9.31 -5.54 -13.58
CA ASP A 133 -8.82 -6.10 -14.84
C ASP A 133 -7.60 -5.34 -15.37
N ILE A 134 -7.52 -4.00 -15.20
CA ILE A 134 -6.30 -3.24 -15.49
C ILE A 134 -5.11 -3.79 -14.67
N LEU A 135 -5.31 -4.02 -13.37
CA LEU A 135 -4.27 -4.56 -12.49
C LEU A 135 -3.86 -5.97 -12.92
N GLU A 136 -4.80 -6.86 -13.22
CA GLU A 136 -4.50 -8.20 -13.71
C GLU A 136 -3.71 -8.17 -15.02
N GLN A 137 -4.10 -7.30 -15.97
CA GLN A 137 -3.43 -7.20 -17.25
C GLN A 137 -2.04 -6.57 -17.11
N HIS A 138 -1.89 -5.57 -16.25
CA HIS A 138 -0.58 -5.03 -15.91
C HIS A 138 0.31 -6.09 -15.27
N ARG A 139 -0.23 -6.92 -14.38
CA ARG A 139 0.51 -8.00 -13.70
C ARG A 139 1.11 -9.01 -14.68
N ARG A 140 0.44 -9.26 -15.80
CA ARG A 140 0.93 -10.13 -16.89
C ARG A 140 2.13 -9.54 -17.64
N ILE A 141 2.31 -8.21 -17.59
CA ILE A 141 3.37 -7.48 -18.28
C ILE A 141 4.52 -7.11 -17.33
N SER A 142 4.19 -6.75 -16.08
CA SER A 142 5.10 -6.22 -15.07
C SER A 142 4.84 -6.82 -13.69
N GLN A 143 5.91 -6.98 -12.91
CA GLN A 143 5.88 -7.36 -11.49
C GLN A 143 5.84 -6.13 -10.56
N ASN A 144 6.20 -4.96 -11.10
CA ASN A 144 6.36 -3.72 -10.35
C ASN A 144 5.09 -2.89 -10.47
N LEU A 145 4.59 -2.39 -9.34
CA LEU A 145 3.46 -1.47 -9.27
C LEU A 145 3.72 -0.49 -8.12
N ASP A 146 3.73 0.82 -8.38
CA ASP A 146 3.78 1.81 -7.30
C ASP A 146 2.41 1.89 -6.59
N VAL A 147 2.23 1.02 -5.60
CA VAL A 147 0.97 0.90 -4.85
C VAL A 147 0.64 2.19 -4.10
N THR A 148 1.66 2.91 -3.63
CA THR A 148 1.48 4.17 -2.90
C THR A 148 0.89 5.24 -3.80
N GLN A 149 1.48 5.48 -4.98
CA GLN A 149 0.97 6.47 -5.91
C GLN A 149 -0.40 6.09 -6.47
N LEU A 150 -0.62 4.80 -6.79
CA LEU A 150 -1.89 4.32 -7.31
C LEU A 150 -3.05 4.57 -6.33
N ILE A 151 -2.93 4.08 -5.09
CA ILE A 151 -4.00 4.19 -4.10
C ILE A 151 -4.23 5.66 -3.73
N LYS A 152 -3.15 6.44 -3.55
CA LYS A 152 -3.25 7.87 -3.28
C LYS A 152 -4.01 8.60 -4.39
N PHE A 153 -3.68 8.31 -5.64
CA PHE A 153 -4.37 8.92 -6.78
C PHE A 153 -5.86 8.56 -6.78
N LEU A 154 -6.21 7.28 -6.62
CA LEU A 154 -7.60 6.81 -6.61
C LEU A 154 -8.43 7.47 -5.50
N LEU A 155 -7.90 7.54 -4.28
CA LEU A 155 -8.57 8.18 -3.14
C LEU A 155 -8.81 9.69 -3.35
N MET A 156 -7.87 10.38 -4.00
CA MET A 156 -7.94 11.84 -4.17
C MET A 156 -8.77 12.29 -5.38
N SER A 157 -8.78 11.51 -6.46
CA SER A 157 -9.25 11.97 -7.78
C SER A 157 -10.74 11.73 -8.04
N LYS A 158 -11.40 10.81 -7.33
CA LYS A 158 -12.85 10.53 -7.36
C LYS A 158 -13.47 10.40 -8.77
N TRP A 159 -12.68 10.07 -9.80
CA TRP A 159 -13.19 9.92 -11.18
C TRP A 159 -13.91 8.59 -11.38
N ILE A 160 -13.62 7.60 -10.54
CA ILE A 160 -14.21 6.27 -10.59
C ILE A 160 -14.61 5.81 -9.19
N GLU A 161 -15.76 5.14 -9.10
CA GLU A 161 -16.22 4.52 -7.86
C GLU A 161 -15.51 3.17 -7.68
N PHE A 162 -15.00 2.93 -6.48
CA PHE A 162 -14.31 1.70 -6.15
C PHE A 162 -14.46 1.39 -4.65
N ASP A 163 -14.40 0.10 -4.32
CA ASP A 163 -14.30 -0.39 -2.95
C ASP A 163 -12.83 -0.64 -2.60
N LEU A 164 -12.33 0.09 -1.60
CA LEU A 164 -10.93 0.07 -1.22
C LEU A 164 -10.48 -1.31 -0.69
N PRO A 165 -11.20 -1.98 0.24
CA PRO A 165 -10.84 -3.33 0.68
C PRO A 165 -10.77 -4.35 -0.47
N THR A 166 -11.73 -4.32 -1.39
CA THR A 166 -11.73 -5.21 -2.56
C THR A 166 -10.52 -4.95 -3.45
N LEU A 167 -10.19 -3.68 -3.70
CA LEU A 167 -9.03 -3.28 -4.49
C LEU A 167 -7.72 -3.73 -3.85
N THR A 168 -7.52 -3.48 -2.55
CA THR A 168 -6.27 -3.84 -1.85
C THR A 168 -6.10 -5.35 -1.71
N ASN A 169 -7.18 -6.08 -1.42
CA ASN A 169 -7.14 -7.55 -1.41
C ASN A 169 -6.78 -8.12 -2.79
N HIS A 170 -7.26 -7.49 -3.86
CA HIS A 170 -6.89 -7.90 -5.21
C HIS A 170 -5.42 -7.60 -5.52
N ILE A 171 -4.90 -6.41 -5.17
CA ILE A 171 -3.48 -6.08 -5.28
C ILE A 171 -2.61 -7.10 -4.53
N GLU A 172 -2.99 -7.46 -3.31
CA GLU A 172 -2.31 -8.50 -2.52
C GLU A 172 -2.33 -9.86 -3.23
N SER A 173 -3.48 -10.26 -3.80
CA SER A 173 -3.63 -11.54 -4.49
C SER A 173 -2.80 -11.64 -5.79
N LEU A 174 -2.49 -10.49 -6.40
CA LEU A 174 -1.65 -10.41 -7.58
C LEU A 174 -0.16 -10.51 -7.24
N ASP A 175 0.23 -10.55 -5.95
CA ASP A 175 1.62 -10.69 -5.52
C ASP A 175 2.53 -9.57 -6.11
N PHE A 176 1.99 -8.36 -6.35
CA PHE A 176 2.81 -7.20 -6.69
C PHE A 176 3.79 -6.90 -5.56
N GLU A 177 5.02 -6.49 -5.90
CA GLU A 177 6.05 -6.13 -4.91
C GLU A 177 6.45 -7.25 -3.92
N LYS A 178 6.03 -8.51 -4.15
CA LYS A 178 6.35 -9.63 -3.26
C LYS A 178 7.85 -9.85 -3.07
N GLU A 179 8.62 -9.67 -4.14
CA GLU A 179 10.08 -9.82 -4.10
C GLU A 179 10.78 -8.62 -3.45
N SER A 180 10.23 -7.40 -3.60
CA SER A 180 10.81 -6.19 -3.01
C SER A 180 10.51 -6.07 -1.52
N GLY A 181 9.41 -6.67 -1.05
CA GLY A 181 9.04 -6.63 0.36
C GLY A 181 8.46 -5.31 0.83
N THR A 182 8.06 -4.45 -0.12
CA THR A 182 7.68 -3.05 0.13
C THR A 182 6.19 -2.87 0.37
N LEU A 183 5.35 -3.85 0.03
CA LEU A 183 3.88 -3.69 0.08
C LEU A 183 3.36 -3.26 1.46
N LEU A 184 3.85 -3.87 2.54
CA LEU A 184 3.48 -3.47 3.90
C LEU A 184 3.89 -2.02 4.20
N SER A 185 5.10 -1.64 3.79
CA SER A 185 5.60 -0.27 3.99
C SER A 185 4.76 0.75 3.23
N SER A 186 4.30 0.40 2.03
CA SER A 186 3.36 1.20 1.22
C SER A 186 2.03 1.40 1.96
N TYR A 187 1.43 0.34 2.52
CA TYR A 187 0.20 0.47 3.30
C TYR A 187 0.38 1.29 4.59
N ILE A 188 1.48 1.13 5.31
CA ILE A 188 1.75 1.94 6.51
C ILE A 188 1.93 3.42 6.16
N LEU A 189 2.68 3.72 5.10
CA LEU A 189 2.86 5.09 4.62
C LEU A 189 1.52 5.71 4.24
N LEU A 190 0.68 4.99 3.51
CA LEU A 190 -0.64 5.47 3.14
C LEU A 190 -1.57 5.63 4.35
N ALA A 191 -1.55 4.70 5.32
CA ALA A 191 -2.35 4.80 6.55
C ALA A 191 -1.97 6.02 7.42
N SER A 192 -0.74 6.53 7.28
CA SER A 192 -0.35 7.80 7.92
C SER A 192 -1.01 9.04 7.29
N GLN A 193 -1.56 8.91 6.07
CA GLN A 193 -2.18 9.98 5.29
C GLN A 193 -3.71 9.82 5.19
N PHE A 194 -4.21 8.58 5.16
CA PHE A 194 -5.62 8.24 4.96
C PHE A 194 -6.09 7.27 6.05
N GLN A 195 -7.06 7.70 6.87
CA GLN A 195 -7.51 6.92 8.03
C GLN A 195 -8.21 5.61 7.62
N GLU A 196 -8.84 5.59 6.45
CA GLU A 196 -9.53 4.43 5.87
C GLU A 196 -8.58 3.26 5.58
N LEU A 197 -7.26 3.52 5.48
CA LEU A 197 -6.25 2.49 5.26
C LEU A 197 -5.68 1.89 6.55
N ILE A 198 -5.97 2.45 7.72
CA ILE A 198 -5.51 1.91 9.01
C ILE A 198 -6.00 0.46 9.21
N PRO A 199 -7.29 0.11 8.99
CA PRO A 199 -7.75 -1.26 9.13
C PRO A 199 -7.06 -2.22 8.16
N ILE A 200 -6.87 -1.80 6.91
CA ILE A 200 -6.22 -2.61 5.85
C ILE A 200 -4.76 -2.88 6.20
N ALA A 201 -3.99 -1.86 6.59
CA ALA A 201 -2.60 -2.01 7.00
C ALA A 201 -2.47 -2.94 8.22
N SER A 202 -3.38 -2.79 9.19
CA SER A 202 -3.46 -3.65 10.38
C SER A 202 -3.79 -5.10 10.04
N GLU A 203 -4.74 -5.35 9.13
CA GLU A 203 -5.08 -6.70 8.70
C GLU A 203 -3.92 -7.36 7.93
N TYR A 204 -3.26 -6.62 7.04
CA TYR A 204 -2.09 -7.11 6.32
C TYR A 204 -0.92 -7.41 7.26
N LEU A 205 -0.69 -6.57 8.28
CA LEU A 205 0.26 -6.85 9.37
C LEU A 205 -0.05 -8.17 10.08
N LYS A 206 -1.33 -8.40 10.42
CA LYS A 206 -1.74 -9.66 11.06
C LYS A 206 -1.38 -10.85 10.18
N LYS A 207 -1.69 -10.80 8.88
CA LYS A 207 -1.36 -11.86 7.90
C LYS A 207 0.15 -12.16 7.89
N ILE A 208 0.99 -11.13 7.91
CA ILE A 208 2.46 -11.29 7.94
C ILE A 208 2.95 -11.95 9.23
N HIS A 209 2.36 -11.61 10.39
CA HIS A 209 2.78 -12.11 11.70
C HIS A 209 1.98 -13.33 12.20
N VAL A 210 1.18 -13.97 11.33
CA VAL A 210 0.45 -15.21 11.68
C VAL A 210 1.43 -16.27 12.18
N ASP A 211 2.54 -16.45 11.46
CA ASP A 211 3.59 -17.41 11.74
C ASP A 211 4.87 -16.70 12.16
N PHE A 212 5.00 -16.48 13.47
CA PHE A 212 6.17 -15.88 14.13
C PHE A 212 7.51 -16.46 13.65
N TYR A 213 7.54 -17.76 13.34
CA TYR A 213 8.76 -18.50 13.00
C TYR A 213 9.00 -18.66 11.49
N SER A 214 8.03 -18.35 10.62
CA SER A 214 8.18 -18.63 9.20
C SER A 214 8.82 -17.45 8.44
N ASN A 215 8.61 -16.21 8.88
CA ASN A 215 9.22 -14.97 8.35
C ASN A 215 9.53 -15.01 6.83
N ILE A 216 8.57 -15.52 6.04
CA ILE A 216 8.70 -15.67 4.58
C ILE A 216 8.57 -14.30 3.88
N ASN A 217 7.97 -13.30 4.54
CA ASN A 217 7.80 -11.97 3.97
C ASN A 217 8.93 -11.06 4.45
N LYS A 218 9.93 -10.84 3.59
CA LYS A 218 10.89 -9.74 3.75
C LYS A 218 10.08 -8.45 3.84
N VAL A 219 9.97 -7.85 5.01
CA VAL A 219 9.41 -6.50 5.13
C VAL A 219 10.57 -5.54 5.01
N LEU A 220 10.55 -4.68 4.00
CA LEU A 220 11.62 -3.74 3.74
C LEU A 220 11.21 -2.32 4.13
N TYR A 221 11.93 -1.75 5.09
CA TYR A 221 11.86 -0.33 5.42
C TYR A 221 13.22 0.32 5.15
N ASN A 222 13.21 1.48 4.50
CA ASN A 222 14.42 2.19 4.05
C ASN A 222 15.10 3.03 5.15
N ASN A 223 14.97 2.65 6.43
CA ASN A 223 15.63 3.34 7.54
C ASN A 223 16.01 2.36 8.66
N TYR A 224 17.04 2.72 9.45
CA TYR A 224 17.59 1.87 10.51
C TYR A 224 16.53 1.34 11.48
N MET A 225 15.60 2.19 11.92
CA MET A 225 14.53 1.80 12.86
C MET A 225 13.59 0.78 12.25
N GLY A 226 13.19 0.95 11.01
CA GLY A 226 12.34 0.00 10.31
C GLY A 226 13.09 -1.30 9.98
N SER A 227 14.35 -1.24 9.57
CA SER A 227 15.10 -2.45 9.22
C SER A 227 15.42 -3.33 10.43
N ASN A 228 15.69 -2.74 11.61
CA ASN A 228 16.14 -3.48 12.79
C ASN A 228 15.06 -3.62 13.88
N TRP A 229 14.13 -2.68 13.97
CA TRP A 229 13.21 -2.53 15.11
C TRP A 229 11.73 -2.47 14.71
N CYS A 230 11.38 -2.82 13.47
CA CYS A 230 9.97 -2.84 13.04
C CYS A 230 9.13 -3.89 13.75
N PHE A 231 9.72 -5.05 14.07
CA PHE A 231 9.00 -6.18 14.66
C PHE A 231 8.21 -5.82 15.93
N PRO A 232 8.81 -5.23 16.98
CA PRO A 232 8.06 -4.84 18.17
C PRO A 232 7.00 -3.77 17.88
N ILE A 233 7.25 -2.86 16.92
CA ILE A 233 6.28 -1.84 16.51
C ILE A 233 5.08 -2.49 15.83
N HIS A 234 5.29 -3.46 14.93
CA HIS A 234 4.23 -4.21 14.28
C HIS A 234 3.31 -4.89 15.30
N LEU A 235 3.90 -5.58 16.29
CA LEU A 235 3.13 -6.22 17.36
C LEU A 235 2.37 -5.20 18.21
N GLY A 236 2.95 -4.03 18.47
CA GLY A 236 2.26 -2.93 19.12
C GLY A 236 1.09 -2.39 18.31
N ILE A 237 1.24 -2.23 16.98
CA ILE A 237 0.14 -1.81 16.09
C ILE A 237 -0.97 -2.87 16.13
N ILE A 238 -0.64 -4.16 15.93
CA ILE A 238 -1.61 -5.27 15.99
C ILE A 238 -2.37 -5.29 17.32
N TYR A 239 -1.66 -5.02 18.42
CA TYR A 239 -2.27 -4.94 19.74
C TYR A 239 -3.23 -3.75 19.87
N ALA A 240 -2.80 -2.56 19.43
CA ALA A 240 -3.57 -1.32 19.55
C ALA A 240 -4.79 -1.25 18.62
N SER A 241 -4.73 -1.92 17.47
CA SER A 241 -5.75 -1.87 16.41
C SER A 241 -6.79 -2.99 16.50
N ASN A 242 -6.77 -3.81 17.56
CA ASN A 242 -7.63 -4.97 17.69
C ASN A 242 -8.32 -5.00 19.04
N ASP A 243 -9.59 -5.37 19.07
CA ASP A 243 -10.34 -5.59 20.32
C ASP A 243 -10.36 -7.07 20.74
N ASP A 244 -9.97 -7.98 19.85
CA ASP A 244 -9.85 -9.40 20.14
C ASP A 244 -8.76 -9.65 21.20
N LEU A 245 -9.18 -10.18 22.36
CA LEU A 245 -8.32 -10.48 23.49
C LEU A 245 -7.28 -11.56 23.16
N ASP A 246 -7.61 -12.52 22.31
CA ASP A 246 -6.69 -13.61 21.94
C ASP A 246 -5.56 -13.07 21.07
N ALA A 247 -5.88 -12.26 20.05
CA ALA A 247 -4.87 -11.57 19.25
C ALA A 247 -3.99 -10.63 20.09
N LYS A 248 -4.58 -9.86 21.03
CA LYS A 248 -3.82 -9.03 21.98
C LYS A 248 -2.86 -9.87 22.82
N HIS A 249 -3.33 -10.99 23.36
CA HIS A 249 -2.51 -11.89 24.17
C HIS A 249 -1.37 -12.51 23.35
N LYS A 250 -1.65 -12.97 22.13
CA LYS A 250 -0.65 -13.51 21.20
C LYS A 250 0.45 -12.49 20.91
N ALA A 251 0.09 -11.23 20.62
CA ALA A 251 1.06 -10.17 20.37
C ALA A 251 1.97 -9.92 21.58
N ILE A 252 1.43 -9.96 22.81
CA ILE A 252 2.20 -9.83 24.05
C ILE A 252 3.21 -10.98 24.19
N LEU A 253 2.76 -12.22 24.00
CA LEU A 253 3.62 -13.39 24.13
C LEU A 253 4.75 -13.38 23.10
N GLN A 254 4.42 -13.08 21.84
CA GLN A 254 5.39 -12.95 20.76
C GLN A 254 6.42 -11.86 21.04
N LEU A 255 5.99 -10.69 21.53
CA LEU A 255 6.90 -9.59 21.85
C LEU A 255 7.86 -9.95 22.98
N LYS A 256 7.36 -10.57 24.05
CA LYS A 256 8.20 -11.03 25.16
C LYS A 256 9.13 -12.15 24.73
N TYR A 257 8.67 -13.08 23.90
CA TYR A 257 9.52 -14.14 23.39
C TYR A 257 10.65 -13.55 22.53
N TRP A 258 10.30 -12.70 21.56
CA TRP A 258 11.28 -12.00 20.72
C TRP A 258 12.33 -11.26 21.56
N GLN A 259 11.90 -10.45 22.53
CA GLN A 259 12.81 -9.65 23.34
C GLN A 259 13.75 -10.49 24.22
N ASN A 260 13.32 -11.66 24.71
CA ASN A 260 14.07 -12.41 25.74
C ASN A 260 14.68 -13.74 25.25
N ASN A 261 14.18 -14.34 24.18
CA ASN A 261 14.51 -15.72 23.79
C ASN A 261 14.85 -15.93 22.30
N ASP A 262 14.74 -14.89 21.45
CA ASP A 262 15.02 -15.00 20.01
C ASP A 262 16.51 -15.19 19.68
N SER A 263 17.38 -14.88 20.65
CA SER A 263 18.81 -15.08 20.56
C SER A 263 19.39 -15.55 21.90
N HIS A 264 20.70 -15.78 21.95
CA HIS A 264 21.41 -16.07 23.21
C HIS A 264 21.40 -14.89 24.20
N MET A 265 20.98 -13.69 23.76
CA MET A 265 20.86 -12.48 24.56
C MET A 265 19.53 -11.76 24.29
N THR A 266 19.17 -10.80 25.14
CA THR A 266 17.99 -9.96 24.87
C THR A 266 18.20 -9.09 23.64
N MET A 267 17.16 -8.90 22.82
CA MET A 267 17.27 -8.12 21.57
C MET A 267 17.61 -6.65 21.85
N ILE A 268 16.86 -6.02 22.75
CA ILE A 268 17.13 -4.66 23.23
C ILE A 268 17.70 -4.77 24.65
N GLY A 269 19.01 -4.77 24.79
CA GLY A 269 19.68 -4.91 26.08
C GLY A 269 20.95 -4.08 26.18
N PRO A 270 21.55 -3.98 27.38
CA PRO A 270 22.80 -3.25 27.60
C PRO A 270 24.04 -4.02 27.07
N HIS A 271 23.95 -4.55 25.85
CA HIS A 271 25.01 -5.32 25.21
C HIS A 271 25.95 -4.39 24.44
N PHE A 272 26.66 -3.53 25.17
CA PHE A 272 27.54 -2.54 24.56
C PHE A 272 28.75 -3.19 23.87
N GLY A 273 29.18 -2.62 22.74
CA GLY A 273 30.33 -3.10 21.98
C GLY A 273 29.99 -4.15 20.90
N LEU A 274 28.71 -4.43 20.64
CA LEU A 274 28.28 -5.25 19.51
C LEU A 274 28.53 -4.53 18.17
N SER A 275 28.12 -3.27 18.09
CA SER A 275 28.40 -2.36 16.97
C SER A 275 28.18 -0.91 17.42
N GLN A 276 28.76 0.04 16.68
CA GLN A 276 28.54 1.47 16.94
C GLN A 276 27.04 1.83 16.82
N ASP A 277 26.38 1.35 15.76
CA ASP A 277 24.94 1.64 15.54
C ASP A 277 24.06 1.11 16.68
N TYR A 278 24.38 -0.08 17.19
CA TYR A 278 23.65 -0.66 18.33
C TYR A 278 23.89 0.15 19.60
N ASP A 279 25.13 0.52 19.89
CA ASP A 279 25.48 1.33 21.07
C ASP A 279 24.78 2.70 21.02
N GLU A 280 24.79 3.35 19.87
CA GLU A 280 24.07 4.61 19.64
C GLU A 280 22.56 4.43 19.82
N PHE A 281 21.98 3.36 19.29
CA PHE A 281 20.58 3.04 19.50
C PHE A 281 20.24 2.82 20.98
N ILE A 282 21.03 2.06 21.72
CA ILE A 282 20.78 1.80 23.15
C ILE A 282 20.83 3.09 23.96
N VAL A 283 21.73 4.01 23.64
CA VAL A 283 21.85 5.30 24.34
C VAL A 283 20.74 6.28 23.96
N TRP A 284 20.45 6.44 22.67
CA TRP A 284 19.63 7.55 22.15
C TRP A 284 18.24 7.12 21.66
N GLY A 285 18.09 5.87 21.20
CA GLY A 285 16.87 5.37 20.55
C GLY A 285 15.99 4.46 21.40
N ALA A 286 16.58 3.63 22.28
CA ALA A 286 15.86 2.60 23.03
C ALA A 286 14.72 3.16 23.89
N GLY A 287 14.94 4.29 24.58
CA GLY A 287 13.91 4.97 25.34
C GLY A 287 12.73 5.41 24.49
N GLY A 288 12.99 5.96 23.30
CA GLY A 288 11.94 6.38 22.36
C GLY A 288 11.13 5.20 21.83
N LEU A 289 11.80 4.10 21.48
CA LEU A 289 11.13 2.87 21.04
C LEU A 289 10.21 2.32 22.14
N PHE A 290 10.72 2.15 23.37
CA PHE A 290 9.88 1.71 24.49
C PHE A 290 8.76 2.70 24.83
N GLY A 291 8.97 4.00 24.60
CA GLY A 291 7.93 5.03 24.67
C GLY A 291 6.80 4.77 23.69
N ILE A 292 7.13 4.54 22.41
CA ILE A 292 6.16 4.20 21.36
C ILE A 292 5.40 2.91 21.73
N LEU A 293 6.11 1.86 22.15
CA LEU A 293 5.49 0.62 22.58
C LEU A 293 4.56 0.84 23.79
N SER A 294 4.96 1.66 24.75
CA SER A 294 4.08 1.98 25.89
C SER A 294 2.80 2.69 25.47
N SER A 295 2.83 3.48 24.40
CA SER A 295 1.64 4.13 23.84
C SER A 295 0.77 3.16 23.03
N LEU A 296 1.38 2.22 22.32
CA LEU A 296 0.64 1.18 21.59
C LEU A 296 -0.04 0.19 22.55
N PHE A 297 0.62 -0.17 23.66
CA PHE A 297 0.08 -1.00 24.73
C PHE A 297 -0.56 -0.17 25.86
N TYR A 298 -1.25 0.94 25.54
CA TYR A 298 -1.68 1.95 26.51
C TYR A 298 -2.55 1.40 27.65
N ASP A 299 -3.42 0.44 27.34
CA ASP A 299 -4.38 -0.19 28.25
C ASP A 299 -3.76 -1.36 29.05
N ASN A 300 -2.54 -1.80 28.72
CA ASN A 300 -1.87 -2.92 29.39
C ASN A 300 -0.79 -2.44 30.36
N LEU A 301 -1.17 -2.29 31.62
CA LEU A 301 -0.25 -1.83 32.67
C LEU A 301 0.97 -2.75 32.82
N ASP A 302 0.79 -4.06 32.69
CA ASP A 302 1.88 -5.03 32.84
C ASP A 302 2.93 -4.90 31.75
N MET A 303 2.51 -4.69 30.50
CA MET A 303 3.43 -4.43 29.40
C MET A 303 4.16 -3.10 29.56
N ARG A 304 3.45 -2.05 30.01
CA ARG A 304 4.09 -0.77 30.31
C ARG A 304 5.12 -0.88 31.43
N PHE A 305 4.84 -1.66 32.47
CA PHE A 305 5.82 -1.97 33.51
C PHE A 305 6.99 -2.80 32.98
N TYR A 306 6.72 -3.76 32.11
CA TYR A 306 7.74 -4.55 31.46
C TYR A 306 8.71 -3.64 30.66
N PHE A 307 8.21 -2.74 29.81
CA PHE A 307 9.04 -1.79 29.07
C PHE A 307 9.85 -0.85 29.98
N ALA A 308 9.23 -0.31 31.03
CA ALA A 308 9.93 0.51 32.01
C ALA A 308 11.08 -0.24 32.69
N ASN A 309 10.87 -1.53 33.02
CA ASN A 309 11.91 -2.38 33.61
C ASN A 309 13.05 -2.68 32.63
N GLN A 310 12.74 -2.99 31.36
CA GLN A 310 13.76 -3.18 30.32
C GLN A 310 14.62 -1.93 30.14
N LEU A 311 13.99 -0.76 30.05
CA LEU A 311 14.70 0.52 29.93
C LEU A 311 15.54 0.82 31.18
N LYS A 312 15.04 0.47 32.37
CA LYS A 312 15.80 0.64 33.62
C LYS A 312 17.09 -0.20 33.62
N ILE A 313 17.02 -1.46 33.17
CA ILE A 313 18.19 -2.34 33.05
C ILE A 313 19.26 -1.68 32.17
N ILE A 314 18.86 -1.10 31.03
CA ILE A 314 19.75 -0.34 30.15
C ILE A 314 20.39 0.84 30.88
N ILE A 315 19.58 1.68 31.54
CA ILE A 315 20.05 2.87 32.27
C ILE A 315 21.03 2.50 33.40
N ASP A 316 20.80 1.38 34.09
CA ASP A 316 21.65 0.94 35.19
C ASP A 316 23.08 0.65 34.69
N GLN A 317 23.20 0.05 33.50
CA GLN A 317 24.48 -0.35 32.90
C GLN A 317 25.10 0.69 31.94
N THR A 318 24.36 1.73 31.56
CA THR A 318 24.88 2.82 30.71
C THR A 318 25.88 3.69 31.48
N HIS A 319 26.89 4.26 30.81
CA HIS A 319 27.80 5.23 31.46
C HIS A 319 27.02 6.48 31.95
N PRO A 320 27.34 7.07 33.13
CA PRO A 320 26.58 8.20 33.71
C PRO A 320 26.24 9.33 32.73
N LYS A 321 27.22 9.81 31.95
CA LYS A 321 27.05 10.88 30.94
C LYS A 321 25.98 10.62 29.87
N TYR A 322 25.57 9.36 29.68
CA TYR A 322 24.63 8.94 28.64
C TYR A 322 23.29 8.44 29.20
N LYS A 323 23.05 8.56 30.51
CA LYS A 323 21.80 8.07 31.15
C LYS A 323 20.60 8.99 30.90
N ILE A 324 20.84 10.29 30.67
CA ILE A 324 19.80 11.33 30.64
C ILE A 324 18.67 11.03 29.62
N PRO A 325 18.96 10.71 28.35
CA PRO A 325 17.91 10.51 27.35
C PRO A 325 16.91 9.42 27.73
N ASN A 326 17.44 8.26 28.15
CA ASN A 326 16.62 7.12 28.57
C ASN A 326 15.91 7.38 29.91
N LEU A 327 16.52 8.13 30.83
CA LEU A 327 15.84 8.56 32.07
C LEU A 327 14.62 9.44 31.78
N LEU A 328 14.68 10.35 30.80
CA LEU A 328 13.54 11.16 30.40
C LEU A 328 12.40 10.29 29.86
N TRP A 329 12.71 9.39 28.92
CA TRP A 329 11.72 8.46 28.36
C TRP A 329 11.08 7.55 29.41
N LEU A 330 11.86 7.09 30.39
CA LEU A 330 11.34 6.27 31.49
C LEU A 330 10.16 6.96 32.19
N LEU A 331 10.19 8.29 32.38
CA LEU A 331 9.10 9.04 33.00
C LEU A 331 7.81 9.08 32.17
N HIS A 332 7.95 9.02 30.85
CA HIS A 332 6.83 8.98 29.92
C HIS A 332 6.19 7.59 29.84
N ILE A 333 6.99 6.53 30.00
CA ILE A 333 6.53 5.13 29.95
C ILE A 333 5.78 4.75 31.22
N ILE A 334 6.31 5.13 32.39
CA ILE A 334 5.82 4.66 33.69
C ILE A 334 4.34 5.06 33.93
N PRO A 335 3.48 4.12 34.37
CA PRO A 335 2.11 4.42 34.75
C PRO A 335 2.02 5.49 35.86
N PRO A 336 1.03 6.41 35.82
CA PRO A 336 0.87 7.50 36.78
C PRO A 336 0.99 7.08 38.26
N ILE A 337 0.46 5.90 38.59
CA ILE A 337 0.37 5.35 39.95
C ILE A 337 1.75 5.15 40.62
N LYS A 338 2.84 5.01 39.85
CA LYS A 338 4.19 4.80 40.41
C LYS A 338 5.19 5.91 40.08
N LYS A 339 4.74 7.04 39.54
CA LYS A 339 5.63 8.16 39.17
C LYS A 339 6.54 8.60 40.32
N VAL A 340 6.04 8.66 41.56
CA VAL A 340 6.79 9.10 42.75
C VAL A 340 8.06 8.27 43.01
N LYS A 341 7.97 6.93 42.97
CA LYS A 341 9.11 6.02 43.21
C LYS A 341 10.20 6.15 42.14
N TYR A 342 9.79 6.37 40.90
CA TYR A 342 10.75 6.49 39.81
C TYR A 342 11.32 7.90 39.70
N PHE A 343 10.53 8.91 40.07
CA PHE A 343 11.00 10.28 40.18
C PHE A 343 12.12 10.41 41.23
N SER A 344 12.02 9.73 42.37
CA SER A 344 13.11 9.71 43.37
C SER A 344 14.37 9.00 42.86
N ILE A 345 14.22 7.89 42.12
CA ILE A 345 15.36 7.22 41.45
C ILE A 345 16.02 8.18 40.46
N MET A 346 15.22 8.88 39.67
CA MET A 346 15.67 9.83 38.65
C MET A 346 16.41 11.00 39.29
N GLN A 347 15.82 11.65 40.30
CA GLN A 347 16.46 12.72 41.08
C GLN A 347 17.80 12.27 41.66
N SER A 348 17.87 11.06 42.24
CA SER A 348 19.12 10.53 42.79
C SER A 348 20.21 10.27 41.76
N LYS A 349 19.84 10.01 40.50
CA LYS A 349 20.77 9.76 39.39
C LYS A 349 21.17 11.05 38.70
N PHE A 350 20.24 11.99 38.52
CA PHE A 350 20.55 13.33 37.99
C PHE A 350 21.51 14.11 38.89
N LEU A 351 21.39 13.98 40.21
CA LEU A 351 22.32 14.60 41.16
C LEU A 351 23.73 13.99 41.16
N LYS A 352 23.96 12.88 40.44
CA LYS A 352 25.23 12.16 40.35
C LYS A 352 25.91 12.28 38.97
N ILE A 353 25.26 12.97 38.03
CA ILE A 353 25.82 13.37 36.73
C ILE A 353 26.34 14.78 36.89
#